data_AF-O02152-F1
#
_entry.id   AF-O02152-F1
#
_cell.length_a   1.000
_cell.length_b   1.000
_cell.length_c   1.000
_cell.angle_alpha   90.00
_cell.angle_beta   90.00
_cell.angle_gamma   90.00
#
_symmetry.space_group_name_H-M   'P 1'
#
loop_
_entity.id
_entity.type
_entity.pdbx_description
1 polymer ?
#
loop_
_entity_poly.entity_id
_entity_poly.type
_entity_poly.pdbx_seq_one_letter_code
_entity_poly.pdbx_strand_id
1 'polypeptide(L)'
;MSGNENKCSKTIAKNLLFFAVLLIEFLVIIPTVVFTFLNVFEYDETRYKTYHPELSGIVGFHFLLPIFVYQILWLLSNIGSAVTVHTNTPYIFFFTLLVPIFGLIVSIVILVPSVEHVITQNFDVNGYFMGFVCTLFVFVIAMILFTISRFATLRKLMKKNVVQNTAEKSAEDPQQEHCAPALKRMKDPDEISTTFSRRSTMSMNDELYIPPPRI
;
A
#
# COMPACT_ATOMS: atom_id res chain seq x y z
N MET A 1 -8.57 -28.33 -7.36
CA MET A 1 -7.44 -27.40 -7.56
C MET A 1 -7.82 -26.10 -8.32
N SER A 2 -8.84 -26.06 -9.19
CA SER A 2 -9.15 -24.85 -10.02
C SER A 2 -9.66 -23.61 -9.26
N GLY A 3 -10.18 -23.76 -8.03
CA GLY A 3 -10.74 -22.65 -7.26
C GLY A 3 -9.70 -21.60 -6.82
N ASN A 4 -8.47 -22.04 -6.52
CA ASN A 4 -7.41 -21.14 -6.05
C ASN A 4 -6.74 -20.37 -7.19
N GLU A 5 -6.54 -21.02 -8.35
CA GLU A 5 -6.01 -20.37 -9.56
C GLU A 5 -6.93 -19.23 -10.03
N ASN A 6 -8.24 -19.48 -10.04
CA ASN A 6 -9.23 -18.47 -10.38
C ASN A 6 -9.26 -17.30 -9.39
N LYS A 7 -9.04 -17.54 -8.09
CA LYS A 7 -8.93 -16.47 -7.08
C LYS A 7 -7.65 -15.65 -7.26
N CYS A 8 -6.51 -16.32 -7.45
CA CYS A 8 -5.22 -15.67 -7.66
C CYS A 8 -5.22 -14.78 -8.90
N SER A 9 -5.66 -15.31 -10.06
CA SER A 9 -5.76 -14.57 -11.31
C SER A 9 -6.68 -13.34 -11.20
N LYS A 10 -7.83 -13.47 -10.52
CA LYS A 10 -8.73 -12.33 -10.25
C LYS A 10 -8.07 -11.26 -9.36
N THR A 11 -7.28 -11.66 -8.36
CA THR A 11 -6.58 -10.71 -7.48
C THR A 11 -5.47 -9.97 -8.21
N ILE A 12 -4.70 -10.66 -9.04
CA ILE A 12 -3.66 -10.08 -9.89
C ILE A 12 -4.29 -9.09 -10.87
N ALA A 13 -5.31 -9.50 -11.61
CA ALA A 13 -6.00 -8.63 -12.58
C ALA A 13 -6.56 -7.35 -11.93
N LYS A 14 -7.12 -7.45 -10.72
CA LYS A 14 -7.66 -6.30 -9.98
C LYS A 14 -6.60 -5.35 -9.42
N ASN A 15 -5.36 -5.79 -9.30
CA ASN A 15 -4.25 -5.03 -8.71
C ASN A 15 -3.00 -5.06 -9.61
N LEU A 16 -3.17 -5.17 -10.92
CA LEU A 16 -2.08 -5.35 -11.89
C LEU A 16 -1.02 -4.26 -11.75
N LEU A 17 -1.44 -3.00 -11.65
CA LEU A 17 -0.54 -1.86 -11.49
C LEU A 17 0.30 -1.96 -10.21
N PHE A 18 -0.30 -2.45 -9.12
CA PHE A 18 0.43 -2.64 -7.86
C PHE A 18 1.48 -3.75 -7.97
N PHE A 19 1.15 -4.88 -8.60
CA PHE A 19 2.12 -5.95 -8.84
C PHE A 19 3.23 -5.53 -9.82
N ALA A 20 2.91 -4.72 -10.83
CA ALA A 20 3.91 -4.14 -11.72
C ALA A 20 4.85 -3.19 -10.96
N VAL A 21 4.32 -2.36 -10.05
CA VAL A 21 5.12 -1.51 -9.17
C VAL A 21 6.07 -2.35 -8.31
N LEU A 22 5.57 -3.40 -7.65
CA LEU A 22 6.42 -4.30 -6.86
C LEU A 22 7.53 -4.95 -7.70
N LEU A 23 7.20 -5.39 -8.92
CA LEU A 23 8.19 -5.99 -9.83
C LEU A 23 9.29 -5.00 -10.21
N ILE A 24 8.94 -3.76 -10.54
CA ILE A 24 9.93 -2.72 -10.85
C ILE A 24 10.78 -2.44 -9.61
N GLU A 25 10.16 -2.35 -8.43
CA GLU A 25 10.87 -2.14 -7.17
C GLU A 25 11.88 -3.26 -6.89
N PHE A 26 11.53 -4.53 -7.14
CA PHE A 26 12.48 -5.65 -7.09
C PHE A 26 13.66 -5.46 -8.06
N LEU A 27 13.37 -5.14 -9.32
CA LEU A 27 14.39 -4.97 -10.36
C LEU A 27 15.39 -3.86 -10.04
N VAL A 28 14.95 -2.82 -9.31
CA VAL A 28 15.84 -1.72 -8.90
C VAL A 28 16.62 -2.05 -7.63
N ILE A 29 16.01 -2.73 -6.66
CA ILE A 29 16.69 -3.07 -5.40
C ILE A 29 17.77 -4.13 -5.60
N ILE A 30 17.55 -5.14 -6.45
CA ILE A 30 18.50 -6.25 -6.67
C ILE A 30 19.92 -5.74 -7.03
N PRO A 31 20.12 -4.87 -8.04
CA PRO A 31 21.44 -4.30 -8.33
C PRO A 31 22.08 -3.59 -7.14
N THR A 32 21.28 -2.86 -6.34
CA THR A 32 21.79 -2.16 -5.16
C THR A 32 22.21 -3.11 -4.04
N VAL A 33 21.52 -4.25 -3.89
CA VAL A 33 21.88 -5.32 -2.96
C VAL A 33 23.15 -6.01 -3.40
N VAL A 34 23.29 -6.28 -4.70
CA VAL A 34 24.53 -6.87 -5.24
C VAL A 34 25.70 -5.91 -5.02
N PHE A 35 25.51 -4.61 -5.27
CA PHE A 35 26.54 -3.61 -5.03
C PHE A 35 26.98 -3.56 -3.56
N THR A 36 26.04 -3.49 -2.61
CA THR A 36 26.37 -3.44 -1.18
C THR A 36 26.95 -4.77 -0.71
N PHE A 37 26.48 -5.90 -1.21
CA PHE A 37 27.03 -7.22 -0.91
C PHE A 37 28.51 -7.31 -1.30
N LEU A 38 28.85 -6.96 -2.55
CA LEU A 38 30.24 -7.00 -3.03
C LEU A 38 31.13 -6.05 -2.21
N ASN A 39 30.64 -4.84 -1.93
CA ASN A 39 31.41 -3.89 -1.13
C ASN A 39 31.57 -4.28 0.33
N VAL A 40 30.66 -5.04 0.94
CA VAL A 40 30.76 -5.47 2.34
C VAL A 40 31.54 -6.77 2.50
N PHE A 41 31.34 -7.73 1.61
CA PHE A 41 31.85 -9.10 1.78
C PHE A 41 33.05 -9.45 0.89
N GLU A 42 33.26 -8.74 -0.22
CA GLU A 42 34.40 -8.98 -1.12
C GLU A 42 35.48 -7.88 -1.02
N TYR A 43 35.07 -6.66 -0.68
CA TYR A 43 35.97 -5.51 -0.59
C TYR A 43 36.16 -5.06 0.86
N ASP A 44 37.42 -4.82 1.23
CA ASP A 44 37.75 -4.11 2.47
C ASP A 44 37.53 -2.60 2.31
N GLU A 45 37.51 -1.88 3.44
CA GLU A 45 37.36 -0.42 3.48
C GLU A 45 38.32 0.32 2.53
N THR A 46 39.57 -0.14 2.43
CA THR A 46 40.58 0.44 1.54
C THR A 46 40.19 0.30 0.06
N ARG A 47 39.65 -0.85 -0.34
CA ARG A 47 39.19 -1.09 -1.71
C ARG A 47 37.96 -0.26 -2.04
N TYR A 48 37.02 -0.17 -1.10
CA TYR A 48 35.84 0.68 -1.24
C TYR A 48 36.21 2.15 -1.48
N LYS A 49 37.11 2.71 -0.66
CA LYS A 49 37.62 4.08 -0.82
C LYS A 49 38.38 4.29 -2.13
N THR A 50 39.10 3.26 -2.60
CA THR A 50 39.88 3.34 -3.85
C THR A 50 38.99 3.31 -5.09
N TYR A 51 37.99 2.42 -5.13
CA TYR A 51 37.11 2.26 -6.28
C TYR A 51 35.99 3.30 -6.34
N HIS A 52 35.58 3.83 -5.19
CA HIS A 52 34.48 4.77 -5.08
C HIS A 52 34.85 5.98 -4.20
N PRO A 53 35.86 6.77 -4.58
CA PRO A 53 36.39 7.82 -3.73
C PRO A 53 35.33 8.86 -3.37
N GLU A 54 34.54 9.34 -4.34
CA GLU A 54 33.49 10.34 -4.11
C GLU A 54 32.35 9.77 -3.24
N LEU A 55 31.90 8.55 -3.54
CA LEU A 55 30.83 7.90 -2.77
C LEU A 55 31.27 7.61 -1.34
N SER A 56 32.53 7.19 -1.14
CA SER A 56 33.07 6.88 0.19
C SER A 56 33.14 8.11 1.11
N GLY A 57 33.21 9.32 0.53
CA GLY A 57 33.12 10.58 1.25
C GLY A 57 31.71 10.90 1.75
N ILE A 58 30.67 10.29 1.15
CA ILE A 58 29.26 10.52 1.48
C ILE A 58 28.71 9.36 2.32
N VAL A 59 28.93 8.14 1.85
CA VAL A 59 28.52 6.91 2.51
C VAL A 59 29.77 6.22 3.03
N GLY A 60 30.06 6.41 4.33
CA GLY A 60 31.18 5.71 4.96
C GLY A 60 30.99 4.19 4.93
N PHE A 61 32.11 3.45 4.86
CA PHE A 61 32.10 1.98 4.80
C PHE A 61 31.29 1.33 5.94
N HIS A 62 31.34 1.89 7.14
CA HIS A 62 30.59 1.42 8.31
C HIS A 62 29.06 1.45 8.12
N PHE A 63 28.53 2.25 7.19
CA PHE A 63 27.10 2.29 6.88
C PHE A 63 26.67 1.23 5.87
N LEU A 64 27.58 0.59 5.13
CA LEU A 64 27.24 -0.36 4.09
C LEU A 64 26.54 -1.61 4.65
N LEU A 65 26.98 -2.12 5.80
CA LEU A 65 26.36 -3.28 6.44
C LEU A 65 24.91 -2.98 6.91
N PRO A 66 24.64 -1.88 7.65
CA PRO A 66 23.27 -1.44 7.94
C PRO A 66 22.41 -1.26 6.68
N ILE A 67 22.95 -0.66 5.62
CA ILE A 67 22.24 -0.48 4.34
C ILE A 67 21.91 -1.83 3.71
N PHE A 68 22.85 -2.77 3.69
CA PHE A 68 22.63 -4.13 3.18
C PHE A 68 21.51 -4.85 3.92
N VAL A 69 21.55 -4.86 5.26
CA VAL A 69 20.49 -5.47 6.09
C VAL A 69 19.14 -4.81 5.81
N TYR A 70 19.12 -3.49 5.70
CA TYR A 70 17.92 -2.74 5.38
C TYR A 70 17.36 -3.08 3.99
N GLN A 71 18.21 -3.26 2.97
CA GLN A 71 17.76 -3.67 1.64
C GLN A 71 17.16 -5.08 1.64
N ILE A 72 17.68 -6.02 2.45
CA ILE A 72 17.07 -7.36 2.62
C ILE A 72 15.68 -7.24 3.27
N LEU A 73 15.55 -6.44 4.34
CA LEU A 73 14.26 -6.17 4.98
C LEU A 73 13.26 -5.53 4.00
N TRP A 74 13.74 -4.71 3.08
CA TRP A 74 12.94 -4.12 2.02
C TRP A 74 12.44 -5.17 1.03
N LEU A 75 13.30 -6.05 0.53
CA LEU A 75 12.87 -7.15 -0.33
C LEU A 75 11.80 -8.01 0.34
N LEU A 76 11.98 -8.35 1.62
CA LEU A 76 10.99 -9.08 2.41
C LEU A 76 9.67 -8.30 2.55
N SER A 77 9.74 -6.98 2.72
CA SER A 77 8.56 -6.10 2.76
C SER A 77 7.77 -6.11 1.45
N ASN A 78 8.44 -6.21 0.29
CA ASN A 78 7.78 -6.33 -1.01
C ASN A 78 7.01 -7.65 -1.12
N ILE A 79 7.62 -8.76 -0.68
CA ILE A 79 6.95 -10.07 -0.59
C ILE A 79 5.73 -9.98 0.35
N GLY A 80 5.92 -9.41 1.55
CA GLY A 80 4.85 -9.19 2.51
C GLY A 80 3.71 -8.35 1.94
N SER A 81 4.01 -7.33 1.13
CA SER A 81 3.02 -6.48 0.47
C SER A 81 2.19 -7.26 -0.57
N ALA A 82 2.83 -8.17 -1.32
CA ALA A 82 2.12 -9.07 -2.24
C ALA A 82 1.19 -10.04 -1.50
N VAL A 83 1.67 -10.64 -0.41
CA VAL A 83 0.90 -11.58 0.42
C VAL A 83 -0.29 -10.89 1.08
N THR A 84 -0.11 -9.70 1.64
CA THR A 84 -1.18 -8.94 2.32
C THR A 84 -2.27 -8.45 1.38
N VAL A 85 -1.94 -8.13 0.14
CA VAL A 85 -2.95 -7.86 -0.91
C VAL A 85 -3.74 -9.12 -1.27
N HIS A 86 -3.11 -10.29 -1.24
CA HIS A 86 -3.78 -11.56 -1.46
C HIS A 86 -4.70 -11.95 -0.29
N THR A 87 -4.28 -11.71 0.95
CA THR A 87 -5.04 -12.04 2.17
C THR A 87 -6.01 -10.94 2.61
N ASN A 88 -5.99 -9.75 1.99
CA ASN A 88 -6.78 -8.57 2.35
C ASN A 88 -6.60 -8.11 3.81
N THR A 89 -5.38 -8.17 4.34
CA THR A 89 -5.05 -7.78 5.73
C THR A 89 -4.39 -6.38 5.79
N PRO A 90 -5.16 -5.28 5.92
CA PRO A 90 -4.64 -3.92 5.81
C PRO A 90 -3.66 -3.53 6.92
N TYR A 91 -3.81 -4.10 8.13
CA TYR A 91 -2.91 -3.80 9.25
C TYR A 91 -1.49 -4.29 9.01
N ILE A 92 -1.34 -5.47 8.40
CA ILE A 92 -0.02 -6.00 8.05
C ILE A 92 0.56 -5.20 6.87
N PHE A 93 -0.28 -4.82 5.89
CA PHE A 93 0.13 -3.96 4.78
C PHE A 93 0.65 -2.58 5.25
N PHE A 94 0.11 -2.05 6.35
CA PHE A 94 0.61 -0.79 6.92
C PHE A 94 2.08 -0.91 7.35
N PHE A 95 2.48 -2.02 7.98
CA PHE A 95 3.89 -2.23 8.36
C PHE A 95 4.80 -2.36 7.14
N THR A 96 4.33 -2.97 6.06
CA THR A 96 5.12 -3.06 4.82
C THR A 96 5.25 -1.71 4.11
N LEU A 97 4.41 -0.73 4.43
CA LEU A 97 4.52 0.64 3.95
C LEU A 97 5.60 1.44 4.69
N LEU A 98 5.87 1.15 5.96
CA LEU A 98 6.89 1.87 6.73
C LEU A 98 8.29 1.68 6.15
N VAL A 99 8.61 0.47 5.69
CA VAL A 99 9.92 0.15 5.11
C VAL A 99 10.28 1.10 3.96
N PRO A 100 9.57 1.15 2.82
CA PRO A 100 9.94 2.05 1.72
C PRO A 100 9.95 3.54 2.12
N ILE A 101 9.19 3.97 3.14
CA ILE A 101 9.30 5.34 3.67
C ILE A 101 10.68 5.58 4.28
N PHE A 102 11.16 4.68 5.14
CA PHE A 102 12.53 4.78 5.68
C PHE A 102 13.56 4.74 4.55
N GLY A 103 13.36 3.90 3.54
CA GLY A 103 14.23 3.81 2.37
C GLY A 103 14.28 5.11 1.56
N LEU A 104 13.13 5.77 1.41
CA LEU A 104 13.04 7.09 0.78
C LEU A 104 13.83 8.12 1.57
N ILE A 105 13.71 8.14 2.91
CA ILE A 105 14.48 9.04 3.77
C ILE A 105 15.98 8.80 3.62
N VAL A 106 16.44 7.55 3.71
CA VAL A 106 17.86 7.19 3.52
C VAL A 106 18.35 7.62 2.14
N SER A 107 17.55 7.42 1.09
CA SER A 107 17.91 7.82 -0.27
C SER A 107 18.05 9.33 -0.41
N ILE A 108 17.18 10.11 0.23
CA ILE A 108 17.26 11.58 0.26
C ILE A 108 18.51 12.04 1.03
N VAL A 109 18.81 11.40 2.16
CA VAL A 109 20.01 11.70 2.97
C VAL A 109 21.31 11.46 2.20
N ILE A 110 21.33 10.49 1.27
CA ILE A 110 22.47 10.25 0.38
C ILE A 110 22.44 11.22 -0.81
N LEU A 111 21.27 11.50 -1.37
CA LEU A 111 21.12 12.33 -2.56
C LEU A 111 21.52 13.79 -2.31
N VAL A 112 21.12 14.38 -1.19
CA VAL A 112 21.39 15.81 -0.92
C VAL A 112 22.89 16.12 -0.89
N PRO A 113 23.73 15.42 -0.10
CA PRO A 113 25.19 15.62 -0.15
C PRO A 113 25.80 15.27 -1.51
N SER A 114 25.25 14.28 -2.23
CA SER A 114 25.75 13.92 -3.54
C SER A 114 25.53 15.02 -4.57
N VAL A 115 24.34 15.64 -4.58
CA VAL A 115 24.03 16.79 -5.44
C VAL A 115 24.86 18.01 -5.04
N GLU A 116 25.01 18.27 -3.75
CA GLU A 116 25.88 19.34 -3.24
C GLU A 116 27.33 19.15 -3.69
N HIS A 117 27.85 17.92 -3.64
CA HIS A 117 29.19 17.60 -4.13
C HIS A 117 29.34 17.88 -5.64
N VAL A 118 28.37 17.47 -6.45
CA VAL A 118 28.38 17.75 -7.91
C VAL A 118 28.38 19.25 -8.19
N ILE A 119 27.55 20.02 -7.47
CA ILE A 119 27.42 21.47 -7.67
C ILE A 119 28.69 22.19 -7.23
N THR A 120 29.25 21.84 -6.06
CA THR A 120 30.46 22.47 -5.52
C THR A 120 31.70 22.22 -6.37
N GLN A 121 31.77 21.07 -7.06
CA GLN A 121 32.82 20.74 -8.02
C GLN A 121 32.55 21.31 -9.43
N ASN A 122 31.52 22.16 -9.63
CA ASN A 122 31.15 22.69 -10.95
C ASN A 122 30.95 21.60 -12.02
N PHE A 123 30.39 20.45 -11.63
CA PHE A 123 30.22 19.25 -12.48
C PHE A 123 31.54 18.59 -12.94
N ASP A 124 32.69 18.96 -12.38
CA ASP A 124 33.99 18.32 -12.60
C ASP A 124 34.17 17.10 -11.67
N VAL A 125 33.27 16.13 -11.81
CA VAL A 125 33.27 14.86 -11.05
C VAL A 125 33.42 13.67 -12.00
N ASN A 126 33.84 12.53 -11.47
CA ASN A 126 33.90 11.29 -12.25
C ASN A 126 32.52 10.96 -12.88
N GLY A 127 32.51 10.61 -14.17
CA GLY A 127 31.29 10.29 -14.90
C GLY A 127 30.47 9.16 -14.27
N TYR A 128 31.12 8.20 -13.62
CA TYR A 128 30.43 7.15 -12.84
C TYR A 128 29.67 7.73 -11.64
N PHE A 129 30.25 8.71 -10.95
CA PHE A 129 29.59 9.39 -9.83
C PHE A 129 28.42 10.25 -10.34
N MET A 130 28.59 10.98 -11.43
CA MET A 130 27.50 11.73 -12.05
C MET A 130 26.33 10.81 -12.47
N GLY A 131 26.64 9.66 -13.07
CA GLY A 131 25.65 8.63 -13.41
C GLY A 131 24.93 8.07 -12.17
N PHE A 132 25.66 7.85 -11.07
CA PHE A 132 25.08 7.48 -9.78
C PHE A 132 24.10 8.54 -9.26
N VAL A 133 24.47 9.82 -9.26
CA VAL A 133 23.60 10.91 -8.78
C VAL A 133 22.33 11.02 -9.62
N CYS A 134 22.45 10.97 -10.95
CA CYS A 134 21.29 10.96 -11.85
C CYS A 134 20.37 9.76 -11.61
N THR A 135 20.95 8.57 -11.45
CA THR A 135 20.19 7.34 -11.18
C THR A 135 19.51 7.42 -9.82
N LEU A 136 20.18 7.94 -8.79
CA LEU A 136 19.64 8.12 -7.45
C LEU A 136 18.50 9.14 -7.45
N PHE A 137 18.59 10.20 -8.25
CA PHE A 137 17.51 11.18 -8.41
C PHE A 137 16.26 10.53 -9.02
N VAL A 138 16.41 9.76 -10.10
CA VAL A 138 15.32 9.00 -10.72
C VAL A 138 14.75 7.97 -9.73
N PHE A 139 15.61 7.32 -8.94
CA PHE A 139 15.20 6.38 -7.92
C PHE A 139 14.33 7.03 -6.84
N VAL A 140 14.71 8.20 -6.32
CA VAL A 140 13.91 8.95 -5.34
C VAL A 140 12.53 9.32 -5.91
N ILE A 141 12.45 9.76 -7.17
CA ILE A 141 11.16 10.04 -7.82
C ILE A 141 10.31 8.76 -7.93
N ALA A 142 10.91 7.66 -8.40
CA ALA A 142 10.22 6.37 -8.49
C ALA A 142 9.71 5.91 -7.12
N MET A 143 10.50 6.09 -6.07
CA MET A 143 10.17 5.76 -4.69
C MET A 143 8.97 6.54 -4.14
N ILE A 144 8.87 7.82 -4.49
CA ILE A 144 7.69 8.64 -4.15
C ILE A 144 6.45 8.06 -4.85
N LEU A 145 6.55 7.74 -6.15
CA LEU A 145 5.44 7.15 -6.90
C LEU A 145 5.01 5.78 -6.35
N PHE A 146 5.97 4.94 -5.96
CA PHE A 146 5.69 3.63 -5.36
C PHE A 146 5.02 3.77 -3.99
N THR A 147 5.50 4.71 -3.17
CA THR A 147 4.87 5.04 -1.88
C THR A 147 3.42 5.50 -2.07
N ILE A 148 3.16 6.38 -3.04
CA ILE A 148 1.80 6.82 -3.38
C ILE A 148 0.92 5.64 -3.83
N SER A 149 1.45 4.75 -4.67
CA SER A 149 0.74 3.54 -5.12
C SER A 149 0.38 2.61 -3.95
N ARG A 150 1.30 2.43 -2.99
CA ARG A 150 1.06 1.67 -1.76
C ARG A 150 -0.01 2.32 -0.90
N PHE A 151 0.04 3.64 -0.69
CA PHE A 151 -1.01 4.36 0.04
C PHE A 151 -2.39 4.23 -0.63
N ALA A 152 -2.46 4.32 -1.96
CA ALA A 152 -3.70 4.11 -2.71
C ALA A 152 -4.24 2.67 -2.52
N THR A 153 -3.35 1.68 -2.50
CA THR A 153 -3.67 0.27 -2.26
C THR A 153 -4.16 0.05 -0.82
N LEU A 154 -3.49 0.60 0.18
CA LEU A 154 -3.92 0.57 1.58
C LEU A 154 -5.33 1.17 1.73
N ARG A 155 -5.58 2.34 1.13
CA ARG A 155 -6.90 2.99 1.13
C ARG A 155 -7.97 2.09 0.49
N LYS A 156 -7.64 1.40 -0.61
CA LYS A 156 -8.54 0.45 -1.27
C LYS A 156 -8.85 -0.76 -0.38
N LEU A 157 -7.87 -1.29 0.35
CA LEU A 157 -8.05 -2.39 1.31
C LEU A 157 -8.92 -1.98 2.50
N MET A 158 -8.65 -0.82 3.10
CA MET A 158 -9.44 -0.31 4.24
C MET A 158 -10.91 -0.07 3.86
N LYS A 159 -11.18 0.50 2.68
CA LYS A 159 -12.56 0.69 2.20
C LYS A 159 -13.32 -0.62 2.04
N LYS A 160 -12.68 -1.67 1.54
CA LYS A 160 -13.31 -2.99 1.40
C LYS A 160 -13.67 -3.60 2.75
N ASN A 161 -12.78 -3.51 3.74
CA ASN A 161 -13.05 -4.05 5.06
C ASN A 161 -14.16 -3.26 5.79
N VAL A 162 -14.27 -1.95 5.58
CA VAL A 162 -15.41 -1.17 6.11
C VAL A 162 -16.73 -1.63 5.48
N VAL A 163 -16.76 -1.87 4.16
CA VAL A 163 -17.97 -2.35 3.46
C VAL A 163 -18.34 -3.77 3.92
N GLN A 164 -17.37 -4.68 4.07
CA GLN A 164 -17.61 -6.03 4.56
C GLN A 164 -18.11 -6.03 6.01
N ASN A 165 -17.49 -5.25 6.90
CA ASN A 165 -17.94 -5.13 8.28
C ASN A 165 -19.34 -4.50 8.39
N THR A 166 -19.74 -3.63 7.45
CA THR A 166 -21.10 -3.06 7.44
C THR A 166 -22.13 -4.06 6.90
N ALA A 167 -21.75 -4.92 5.96
CA ALA A 167 -22.61 -5.95 5.40
C ALA A 167 -22.79 -7.15 6.36
N GLU A 168 -21.72 -7.58 7.03
CA GLU A 168 -21.75 -8.68 8.01
C GLU A 168 -22.51 -8.28 9.28
N LYS A 169 -22.35 -7.04 9.76
CA LYS A 169 -23.10 -6.55 10.91
C LYS A 169 -24.60 -6.32 10.65
N SER A 170 -25.04 -6.44 9.40
CA SER A 170 -26.47 -6.38 9.02
C SER A 170 -27.12 -7.76 8.87
N ALA A 171 -26.35 -8.86 9.00
CA ALA A 171 -26.86 -10.23 8.81
C ALA A 171 -26.94 -11.05 10.11
N GLU A 172 -26.47 -10.51 11.24
CA GLU A 172 -26.46 -11.19 12.55
C GLU A 172 -27.60 -10.74 13.50
N ASP A 173 -28.71 -10.21 12.97
CA ASP A 173 -29.96 -10.19 13.75
C ASP A 173 -30.54 -11.63 13.81
N PRO A 174 -31.03 -12.08 14.98
CA PRO A 174 -31.12 -13.50 15.29
C PRO A 174 -32.10 -14.22 14.37
N GLN A 175 -31.63 -15.32 13.76
CA GLN A 175 -32.51 -16.33 13.17
C GLN A 175 -33.48 -16.82 14.26
N GLN A 176 -34.73 -16.37 14.16
CA GLN A 176 -35.81 -16.88 14.99
C GLN A 176 -36.16 -18.28 14.49
N GLU A 177 -35.69 -19.29 15.23
CA GLU A 177 -36.01 -20.70 15.08
C GLU A 177 -37.52 -20.98 15.25
N HIS A 178 -38.00 -21.94 14.46
CA HIS A 178 -39.08 -22.88 14.74
C HIS A 178 -40.49 -22.35 15.11
N CYS A 179 -41.47 -22.48 14.19
CA CYS A 179 -42.54 -23.50 14.31
C CYS A 179 -43.43 -23.56 13.05
N ALA A 180 -44.04 -24.73 12.84
CA ALA A 180 -44.74 -25.22 11.64
C ALA A 180 -46.03 -24.45 11.24
N PRO A 181 -46.58 -24.67 10.01
CA PRO A 181 -47.49 -23.74 9.35
C PRO A 181 -48.94 -23.96 9.80
N ALA A 182 -49.63 -22.88 10.20
CA ALA A 182 -51.06 -22.89 10.45
C ALA A 182 -51.75 -21.65 9.87
N LEU A 183 -52.36 -21.87 8.70
CA LEU A 183 -53.73 -21.50 8.35
C LEU A 183 -54.30 -20.13 8.80
N LYS A 184 -54.54 -19.26 7.80
CA LYS A 184 -55.68 -18.33 7.63
C LYS A 184 -56.28 -17.65 8.89
N ARG A 185 -56.11 -16.33 8.98
CA ARG A 185 -57.15 -15.30 9.32
C ARG A 185 -56.49 -13.92 9.21
N MET A 186 -56.74 -13.18 8.13
CA MET A 186 -57.76 -12.14 8.01
C MET A 186 -57.60 -11.00 9.04
N LYS A 187 -56.83 -9.99 8.62
CA LYS A 187 -57.02 -8.54 8.74
C LYS A 187 -57.42 -7.97 10.11
N ASP A 188 -56.49 -7.24 10.72
CA ASP A 188 -56.82 -6.04 11.50
C ASP A 188 -55.83 -4.90 11.16
N PRO A 189 -56.29 -3.68 10.85
CA PRO A 189 -55.45 -2.61 10.34
C PRO A 189 -55.20 -1.53 11.40
N ASP A 190 -54.50 -1.82 12.51
CA ASP A 190 -54.30 -0.81 13.57
C ASP A 190 -53.04 -1.02 14.42
N GLU A 191 -51.88 -1.28 13.80
CA GLU A 191 -50.59 -1.17 14.53
C GLU A 191 -49.53 -0.46 13.69
N ILE A 192 -49.45 0.85 13.92
CA ILE A 192 -48.36 1.74 13.51
C ILE A 192 -47.09 1.29 14.27
N SER A 193 -46.28 0.44 13.63
CA SER A 193 -44.95 0.08 14.13
C SER A 193 -43.88 0.93 13.46
N THR A 194 -43.40 1.89 14.25
CA THR A 194 -42.32 2.82 13.99
C THR A 194 -41.01 2.11 13.62
N THR A 195 -40.70 2.01 12.33
CA THR A 195 -39.36 1.66 11.85
C THR A 195 -38.78 2.82 11.05
N PHE A 196 -38.02 3.66 11.75
CA PHE A 196 -37.26 4.78 11.18
C PHE A 196 -36.18 4.27 10.21
N SER A 197 -36.42 4.46 8.91
CA SER A 197 -35.42 4.31 7.85
C SER A 197 -34.42 5.48 7.90
N ARG A 198 -33.14 5.18 8.16
CA ARG A 198 -32.03 6.17 8.17
C ARG A 198 -31.48 6.52 6.78
N ARG A 199 -32.22 6.25 5.69
CA ARG A 199 -31.86 6.66 4.32
C ARG A 199 -33.12 7.04 3.53
N SER A 200 -33.71 8.19 3.87
CA SER A 200 -34.58 8.91 2.94
C SER A 200 -34.48 10.40 3.23
N THR A 201 -33.72 11.12 2.41
CA THR A 201 -33.91 12.56 2.22
C THR A 201 -35.19 12.73 1.40
N MET A 202 -36.35 12.59 2.05
CA MET A 202 -37.65 12.84 1.42
C MET A 202 -37.99 14.33 1.59
N SER A 203 -37.93 15.09 0.49
CA SER A 203 -38.52 16.42 0.42
C SER A 203 -40.04 16.27 0.48
N MET A 204 -40.65 16.80 1.54
CA MET A 204 -42.10 16.81 1.73
C MET A 204 -42.67 17.98 0.90
N ASN A 205 -43.40 17.67 -0.17
CA ASN A 205 -44.20 18.66 -0.91
C ASN A 205 -45.64 18.63 -0.35
N ASP A 206 -46.10 19.77 0.14
CA ASP A 206 -47.36 20.02 0.86
C ASP A 206 -48.64 20.07 -0.01
N GLU A 207 -48.68 19.40 -1.16
CA GLU A 207 -49.75 19.66 -2.16
C GLU A 207 -50.96 18.71 -2.14
N LEU A 208 -51.09 17.77 -1.20
CA LEU A 208 -52.19 16.79 -1.25
C LEU A 208 -52.91 16.52 0.08
N TYR A 209 -53.29 17.59 0.80
CA TYR A 209 -54.22 17.48 1.93
C TYR A 209 -55.67 17.64 1.45
N ILE A 210 -56.39 16.53 1.31
CA ILE A 210 -57.85 16.51 1.09
C ILE A 210 -58.51 15.95 2.36
N PRO A 211 -59.34 16.73 3.06
CA PRO A 211 -59.95 16.33 4.35
C PRO A 211 -61.07 15.29 4.18
N PRO A 212 -61.32 14.44 5.21
CA PRO A 212 -62.27 13.34 5.11
C PRO A 212 -63.73 13.82 5.10
N PRO A 213 -64.64 13.17 4.34
CA PRO A 213 -66.05 13.53 4.33
C PRO A 213 -66.75 13.20 5.66
N ARG A 214 -67.66 14.09 6.06
CA ARG A 214 -68.47 14.03 7.29
C ARG A 214 -69.79 13.31 7.03
N ILE A 215 -70.13 12.43 7.97
CA ILE A 215 -71.41 11.70 8.20
C ILE A 215 -71.70 10.57 7.22
#